data_AF-A0A261B7B3-F1
#
_entry.id   AF-A0A261B7B3-F1
#
_cell.length_a   1.000
_cell.length_b   1.000
_cell.length_c   1.000
_cell.angle_alpha   90.00
_cell.angle_beta   90.00
_cell.angle_gamma   90.00
#
_symmetry.space_group_name_H-M   'P 1'
#
loop_
_entity.id
_entity.type
_entity.pdbx_description
1 polymer ?
#
loop_
_entity_poly.entity_id
_entity_poly.type
_entity_poly.pdbx_seq_one_letter_code
_entity_poly.pdbx_strand_id
1 'polypeptide(L)'
;MQFTVILFFLFSIFYTSFASNTPVCTNKFTLINNKCLKLHTTPASNSAAEESCRSFEATLMTVKNANDNQAITTIVSSTVSLVWMGRYCPDSDP
;
A
#
# COMPACT_ATOMS: atom_id res chain seq x y z
N MET A 1 27.14 13.88 40.86
CA MET A 1 25.96 14.56 40.29
C MET A 1 26.01 14.72 38.77
N GLN A 2 27.18 14.93 38.16
CA GLN A 2 27.31 15.17 36.71
C GLN A 2 27.14 13.91 35.84
N PHE A 3 27.68 12.76 36.28
CA PHE A 3 27.58 11.48 35.56
C PHE A 3 26.16 10.92 35.48
N THR A 4 25.33 11.12 36.51
CA THR A 4 23.93 10.69 36.55
C THR A 4 23.05 11.47 35.57
N VAL A 5 23.39 12.73 35.28
CA VAL A 5 22.68 13.57 34.30
C VAL A 5 22.97 13.08 32.88
N ILE A 6 24.22 12.72 32.57
CA ILE A 6 24.62 12.22 31.24
C ILE A 6 23.92 10.89 30.91
N LEU A 7 23.84 9.97 31.88
CA LEU A 7 23.10 8.72 31.73
C LEU A 7 21.60 8.94 31.50
N PHE A 8 20.99 9.92 32.17
CA PHE A 8 19.59 10.30 31.98
C PHE A 8 19.30 10.89 30.59
N PHE A 9 20.22 11.72 30.08
CA PHE A 9 20.13 12.27 28.72
C PHE A 9 20.32 11.20 27.64
N LEU A 10 21.29 10.30 27.80
CA LEU A 10 21.49 9.18 26.87
C LEU A 10 20.27 8.24 26.88
N PHE A 11 19.71 7.94 28.04
CA PHE A 11 18.49 7.15 28.15
C PHE A 11 17.31 7.83 27.44
N SER A 12 17.14 9.15 27.58
CA SER A 12 16.06 9.90 26.92
C SER A 12 16.18 9.91 25.39
N ILE A 13 17.39 9.99 24.83
CA ILE A 13 17.63 9.93 23.38
C ILE A 13 17.33 8.54 22.80
N PHE A 14 17.56 7.47 23.59
CA PHE A 14 17.20 6.11 23.18
C PHE A 14 15.69 5.85 23.14
N TYR A 15 14.87 6.59 23.90
CA TYR A 15 13.40 6.41 23.89
C TYR A 15 12.69 7.08 22.71
N THR A 16 13.31 8.08 22.07
CA THR A 16 12.66 8.83 20.97
C THR A 16 12.76 8.14 19.60
N SER A 17 13.42 7.00 19.48
CA SER A 17 13.76 6.37 18.19
C SER A 17 12.71 5.41 17.62
N PHE A 18 11.52 5.28 18.23
CA PHE A 18 10.45 4.40 17.75
C PHE A 18 9.19 5.13 17.27
N ALA A 19 9.33 6.34 16.73
CA ALA A 19 8.23 6.97 16.01
C ALA A 19 8.00 6.24 14.67
N SER A 20 7.11 5.25 14.67
CA SER A 20 6.63 4.59 13.45
C SER A 20 5.87 5.60 12.61
N ASN A 21 6.48 6.06 11.52
CA ASN A 21 5.80 6.92 10.54
C ASN A 21 4.86 6.05 9.71
N THR A 22 3.56 6.07 10.03
CA THR A 22 2.55 5.46 9.18
C THR A 22 2.47 6.23 7.86
N PRO A 23 2.65 5.59 6.70
CA PRO A 23 2.65 6.29 5.43
C PRO A 23 1.27 6.93 5.17
N VAL A 24 1.26 8.15 4.63
CA VAL A 24 0.05 8.87 4.27
C VAL A 24 -0.21 8.70 2.77
N CYS A 25 -1.44 8.30 2.42
CA CYS A 25 -1.85 8.11 1.03
C CYS A 25 -2.52 9.37 0.48
N THR A 26 -2.13 9.79 -0.72
CA THR A 26 -2.68 10.95 -1.44
C THR A 26 -3.65 10.50 -2.54
N ASN A 27 -4.23 11.43 -3.31
CA ASN A 27 -5.02 11.11 -4.52
C ASN A 27 -6.22 10.16 -4.30
N LYS A 28 -6.78 10.18 -3.08
CA LYS A 28 -7.89 9.31 -2.62
C LYS A 28 -7.52 7.81 -2.61
N PHE A 29 -6.24 7.50 -2.43
CA PHE A 29 -5.80 6.14 -2.12
C PHE A 29 -6.07 5.83 -0.65
N THR A 30 -6.40 4.57 -0.37
CA THR A 30 -6.67 4.07 0.98
C THR A 30 -5.43 3.35 1.51
N LEU A 31 -5.03 3.66 2.74
CA LEU A 31 -3.95 2.96 3.42
C LEU A 31 -4.45 1.61 3.95
N ILE A 32 -3.90 0.50 3.45
CA ILE A 32 -4.21 -0.86 3.91
C ILE A 32 -2.89 -1.63 3.99
N ASN A 33 -2.59 -2.24 5.14
CA ASN A 33 -1.36 -3.03 5.36
C ASN A 33 -0.07 -2.29 4.91
N ASN A 34 0.04 -1.01 5.28
CA ASN A 34 1.18 -0.16 4.96
C ASN A 34 1.39 0.08 3.44
N LYS A 35 0.33 -0.08 2.64
CA LYS A 35 0.29 0.20 1.20
C LYS A 35 -0.86 1.13 0.85
N CYS A 36 -0.64 2.00 -0.13
CA CYS A 36 -1.67 2.87 -0.67
C CYS A 36 -2.33 2.17 -1.86
N LEU A 37 -3.63 1.86 -1.72
CA LEU A 37 -4.40 1.12 -2.71
C LEU A 37 -5.61 1.94 -3.19
N LYS A 38 -6.01 1.74 -4.44
CA LYS A 38 -7.18 2.40 -5.03
C LYS A 38 -7.89 1.43 -5.96
N LEU A 39 -9.20 1.27 -5.75
CA LEU A 39 -10.06 0.46 -6.61
C LEU A 39 -10.67 1.32 -7.70
N HIS A 40 -10.49 0.91 -8.94
CA HIS A 40 -11.21 1.46 -10.09
C HIS A 40 -12.31 0.46 -10.48
N THR A 41 -13.57 0.90 -10.49
CA THR A 41 -14.73 0.03 -10.77
C THR A 41 -15.25 0.13 -12.20
N THR A 42 -14.72 1.06 -12.99
CA THR A 42 -15.06 1.18 -14.42
C THR A 42 -14.44 0.02 -15.19
N PRO A 43 -15.22 -0.77 -15.95
CA PRO A 43 -14.67 -1.83 -16.77
C PRO A 43 -13.64 -1.30 -17.78
N ALA A 44 -12.53 -2.02 -17.94
CA ALA A 44 -11.44 -1.68 -18.84
C ALA A 44 -10.64 -2.93 -19.21
N SER A 45 -9.94 -2.90 -20.34
CA SER A 45 -8.91 -3.91 -20.66
C SER A 45 -7.76 -3.85 -19.66
N ASN A 46 -6.96 -4.91 -19.58
CA ASN A 46 -5.79 -4.93 -18.71
C ASN A 46 -4.84 -3.74 -18.97
N SER A 47 -4.58 -3.44 -20.25
CA SER A 47 -3.70 -2.34 -20.67
C SER A 47 -4.20 -0.97 -20.23
N ALA A 48 -5.50 -0.71 -20.40
CA ALA A 48 -6.12 0.54 -19.98
C ALA A 48 -6.17 0.69 -18.45
N ALA A 49 -6.34 -0.41 -17.72
CA ALA A 49 -6.26 -0.43 -16.27
C ALA A 49 -4.84 -0.09 -15.77
N GLU A 50 -3.81 -0.68 -16.38
CA GLU A 50 -2.40 -0.36 -16.07
C GLU A 50 -2.05 1.10 -16.40
N GLU A 51 -2.52 1.64 -17.52
CA GLU A 51 -2.34 3.05 -17.87
C GLU A 51 -3.03 3.98 -16.85
N SER A 52 -4.22 3.61 -16.39
CA SER A 52 -4.93 4.33 -15.33
C SER A 52 -4.11 4.37 -14.04
N CYS A 53 -3.47 3.27 -13.63
CA CYS A 53 -2.56 3.27 -12.49
C CYS A 53 -1.33 4.17 -12.71
N ARG A 54 -0.73 4.12 -13.90
CA ARG A 54 0.45 4.94 -14.26
C ARG A 54 0.17 6.44 -14.25
N SER A 55 -1.07 6.86 -14.51
CA SER A 55 -1.47 8.27 -14.39
C SER A 55 -1.31 8.84 -12.96
N PHE A 56 -1.22 7.97 -11.95
CA PHE A 56 -0.94 8.33 -10.55
C PHE A 56 0.49 7.95 -10.12
N GLU A 57 1.41 7.70 -11.06
CA GLU A 57 2.74 7.16 -10.81
C GLU A 57 2.71 5.82 -10.03
N ALA A 58 1.62 5.07 -10.19
CA ALA A 58 1.40 3.77 -9.56
C ALA A 58 1.41 2.65 -10.62
N THR A 59 1.21 1.41 -10.17
CA THR A 59 1.08 0.22 -11.02
C THR A 59 -0.14 -0.59 -10.59
N LEU A 60 -0.59 -1.52 -11.42
CA LEU A 60 -1.50 -2.56 -10.94
C LEU A 60 -0.89 -3.29 -9.73
N MET A 61 -1.75 -3.66 -8.78
CA MET A 61 -1.29 -4.29 -7.55
C MET A 61 -0.73 -5.68 -7.82
N THR A 62 0.46 -5.95 -7.29
CA THR A 62 1.08 -7.28 -7.35
C THR A 62 1.04 -7.93 -5.97
N VAL A 63 0.49 -9.14 -5.89
CA VAL A 63 0.48 -9.94 -4.66
C VAL A 63 1.85 -10.59 -4.47
N LYS A 64 2.57 -10.23 -3.40
CA LYS A 64 3.87 -10.83 -3.04
C LYS A 64 3.80 -11.71 -1.78
N ASN A 65 2.75 -11.55 -0.96
CA ASN A 65 2.57 -12.30 0.28
C ASN A 65 1.08 -12.30 0.71
N ALA A 66 0.78 -12.97 1.82
CA ALA A 66 -0.58 -13.07 2.36
C ALA A 66 -1.18 -11.72 2.78
N ASN A 67 -0.39 -10.76 3.25
CA ASN A 67 -0.88 -9.43 3.62
C ASN A 67 -1.30 -8.63 2.39
N ASP A 68 -0.62 -8.80 1.26
CA ASP A 68 -1.03 -8.21 -0.02
C ASP A 68 -2.35 -8.82 -0.49
N ASN A 69 -2.49 -10.14 -0.39
CA ASN A 69 -3.73 -10.83 -0.72
C ASN A 69 -4.91 -10.33 0.14
N GLN A 70 -4.71 -10.22 1.46
CA GLN A 70 -5.70 -9.67 2.38
C GLN A 70 -6.04 -8.21 2.04
N ALA A 71 -5.05 -7.40 1.66
CA ALA A 71 -5.29 -6.01 1.30
C ALA A 71 -6.16 -5.87 0.04
N ILE A 72 -5.97 -6.75 -0.95
CA ILE A 72 -6.82 -6.82 -2.14
C ILE A 72 -8.24 -7.22 -1.76
N THR A 73 -8.43 -8.29 -0.98
CA THR A 73 -9.77 -8.71 -0.56
C THR A 73 -10.48 -7.63 0.26
N THR A 74 -9.72 -6.85 1.03
CA THR A 74 -10.24 -5.74 1.83
C THR A 74 -10.71 -4.59 0.95
N ILE A 75 -9.92 -4.17 -0.05
CA ILE A 75 -10.27 -3.02 -0.90
C ILE A 75 -11.33 -3.36 -1.96
N VAL A 76 -11.28 -4.56 -2.54
CA VAL A 76 -12.27 -5.05 -3.51
C VAL A 76 -13.60 -5.28 -2.80
N SER A 77 -13.55 -5.91 -1.61
CA SER A 77 -14.73 -6.31 -0.85
C SER A 77 -15.72 -7.07 -1.74
N SER A 78 -17.03 -6.81 -1.63
CA SER A 78 -18.08 -7.33 -2.51
C SER A 78 -18.46 -6.35 -3.64
N THR A 79 -17.61 -5.37 -3.93
CA THR A 79 -17.92 -4.27 -4.88
C THR A 79 -17.88 -4.72 -6.34
N VAL A 80 -16.94 -5.61 -6.68
CA VAL A 80 -16.75 -6.15 -8.03
C VAL A 80 -16.43 -7.64 -7.96
N SER A 81 -16.77 -8.38 -9.02
CA SER A 81 -16.51 -9.82 -9.12
C SER A 81 -15.11 -10.16 -9.63
N LEU A 82 -14.53 -9.28 -10.46
CA LEU A 82 -13.22 -9.45 -11.08
C LEU A 82 -12.46 -8.12 -11.03
N VAL A 83 -11.15 -8.18 -10.84
CA VAL A 83 -10.26 -7.02 -10.81
C VAL A 83 -8.93 -7.34 -11.46
N TRP A 84 -8.34 -6.36 -12.15
CA TRP A 84 -7.02 -6.48 -12.72
C TRP A 84 -5.91 -6.41 -11.67
N MET A 85 -4.87 -7.22 -11.86
CA MET A 85 -3.68 -7.28 -11.00
C MET A 85 -2.41 -7.30 -11.86
N GLY A 86 -1.27 -6.96 -11.26
CA GLY A 86 0.01 -6.75 -11.96
C GLY A 86 0.66 -8.01 -12.54
N ARG A 87 0.10 -9.20 -12.30
CA ARG A 87 0.41 -10.41 -13.07
C ARG A 87 -0.81 -10.79 -13.88
N TYR A 88 -0.65 -10.84 -15.20
CA TYR A 88 -1.65 -11.36 -16.12
C TYR A 88 -0.96 -12.19 -17.23
N CYS A 89 -1.71 -13.12 -17.82
CA CYS A 89 -1.31 -13.82 -19.02
C CYS A 89 -1.91 -13.08 -20.23
N PRO A 90 -1.12 -12.71 -21.25
CA PRO A 90 -1.61 -11.92 -22.40
C PRO A 90 -2.78 -12.59 -23.14
N ASP A 91 -2.82 -13.92 -23.16
CA ASP A 91 -3.83 -14.69 -23.90
C ASP A 91 -5.16 -14.88 -23.13
N SER A 92 -5.39 -14.09 -22.07
CA SER A 92 -6.50 -14.28 -21.13
C SER A 92 -7.28 -13.00 -20.81
N ASP A 93 -7.18 -11.97 -21.66
CA ASP A 93 -7.96 -10.73 -21.53
C ASP A 93 -9.44 -11.03 -21.86
N PRO A 94 -10.38 -10.96 -20.89
CA PRO A 94 -11.80 -11.22 -21.09
C PRO A 94 -12.53 -10.08 -21.81
#